data_AF-A0A947LD56-F1
#
_entry.id   AF-A0A947LD56-F1
#
_cell.length_a   1.000
_cell.length_b   1.000
_cell.length_c   1.000
_cell.angle_alpha   90.00
_cell.angle_beta   90.00
_cell.angle_gamma   90.00
#
_symmetry.space_group_name_H-M   'P 1'
#
loop_
_entity.id
_entity.type
_entity.pdbx_description
1 polymer ?
#
loop_
_entity_poly.entity_id
_entity_poly.type
_entity_poly.pdbx_seq_one_letter_code
_entity_poly.pdbx_strand_id
1 'polypeptide(L)'
;MALNKDNDAQTRSSLNGWLRWLKALKPAAVAVDGRERWRTVVGATVGLLFTAACSSLLAQIGPYHLGLVAPLGASAVLVFAVPSSPMAQPWAVVLGNFSSALVGVACARLIDEPMIAGPLAVGLAIAVMFALRCLHPPGGAMALTAVLSHATAFPFALFPAFAESLLLVMAGMAYNSATGRRYPHTQAPTPVRTGVVDSSPRFSSADLDTVLATYNQVLDVSRDDLESLLQQAEAVSYERRLGVLRCADIMSRDLVLVQYGSSLEEAWSLMRQHNIKALPVVDRERHIVGIVTLADFLRHANMDQHAGLGQRLRDFLGMAEPDKPGTVGEIMTRMVRVAREDRHIVDLVPLYSEHGHHHIPIVDYRNRLVGIITQSDLVRALFHAVEPAAE
;
A
#
# COMPACT_ATOMS: atom_id res chain seq x y z
N MET A 1 -44.34 -4.94 21.68
CA MET A 1 -44.24 -4.86 20.20
C MET A 1 -42.86 -4.38 19.69
N ALA A 2 -41.84 -4.25 20.56
CA ALA A 2 -40.49 -3.79 20.17
C ALA A 2 -39.45 -4.93 20.00
N LEU A 3 -39.71 -6.14 20.52
CA LEU A 3 -38.78 -7.28 20.48
C LEU A 3 -38.74 -8.04 19.14
N ASN A 4 -39.57 -7.68 18.16
CA ASN A 4 -39.63 -8.38 16.86
C ASN A 4 -38.86 -7.67 15.74
N LYS A 5 -38.44 -6.41 15.93
CA LYS A 5 -37.72 -5.63 14.88
C LYS A 5 -36.23 -5.98 14.79
N ASP A 6 -35.60 -6.31 15.91
CA ASP A 6 -34.17 -6.64 15.94
C ASP A 6 -33.87 -7.99 15.28
N ASN A 7 -34.78 -8.96 15.45
CA ASN A 7 -34.64 -10.29 14.83
C ASN A 7 -34.81 -10.22 13.30
N ASP A 8 -35.73 -9.39 12.80
CA ASP A 8 -35.91 -9.14 11.36
C ASP A 8 -34.70 -8.43 10.73
N ALA A 9 -34.04 -7.52 11.46
CA ALA A 9 -32.84 -6.82 10.99
C ALA A 9 -31.62 -7.74 10.89
N GLN A 10 -31.42 -8.61 11.87
CA GLN A 10 -30.34 -9.63 11.87
C GLN A 10 -30.56 -10.68 10.79
N THR A 11 -31.80 -11.14 10.59
CA THR A 11 -32.14 -12.11 9.55
C THR A 11 -31.95 -11.53 8.14
N ARG A 12 -32.34 -10.27 7.90
CA ARG A 12 -32.10 -9.54 6.64
C ARG A 12 -30.61 -9.29 6.36
N SER A 13 -29.80 -9.02 7.40
CA SER A 13 -28.34 -8.91 7.30
C SER A 13 -27.71 -10.23 6.84
N SER A 14 -28.13 -11.37 7.42
CA SER A 14 -27.62 -12.71 7.06
C SER A 14 -28.01 -13.15 5.64
N LEU A 15 -29.25 -12.89 5.22
CA LEU A 15 -29.75 -13.17 3.86
C LEU A 15 -29.00 -12.34 2.82
N ASN A 16 -28.70 -11.08 3.14
CA ASN A 16 -27.87 -10.22 2.29
C ASN A 16 -26.42 -10.70 2.22
N GLY A 17 -25.87 -11.27 3.30
CA GLY A 17 -24.55 -11.90 3.32
C GLY A 17 -24.49 -13.14 2.41
N TRP A 18 -25.48 -14.03 2.51
CA TRP A 18 -25.56 -15.23 1.67
C TRP A 18 -25.75 -14.90 0.18
N LEU A 19 -26.59 -13.92 -0.15
CA LEU A 19 -26.76 -13.44 -1.52
C LEU A 19 -25.48 -12.77 -2.07
N ARG A 20 -24.70 -12.08 -1.24
CA ARG A 20 -23.38 -11.54 -1.63
C ARG A 20 -22.37 -12.66 -1.86
N TRP A 21 -22.33 -13.67 -0.98
CA TRP A 21 -21.49 -14.85 -1.15
C TRP A 21 -21.83 -15.61 -2.45
N LEU A 22 -23.11 -15.80 -2.75
CA LEU A 22 -23.55 -16.40 -4.01
C LEU A 22 -23.17 -15.55 -5.22
N LYS A 23 -23.28 -14.21 -5.13
CA LYS A 23 -22.82 -13.31 -6.19
C LYS A 23 -21.30 -13.39 -6.38
N ALA A 24 -20.53 -13.64 -5.32
CA ALA A 24 -19.08 -13.82 -5.41
C ALA A 24 -18.67 -15.11 -6.16
N LEU A 25 -19.57 -16.10 -6.30
CA LEU A 25 -19.33 -17.28 -7.16
C LEU A 25 -19.28 -16.91 -8.65
N LYS A 26 -19.89 -15.76 -9.04
CA LYS A 26 -19.79 -15.23 -10.39
C LYS A 26 -18.60 -14.27 -10.45
N PRO A 27 -17.53 -14.60 -11.18
CA PRO A 27 -16.38 -13.72 -11.28
C PRO A 27 -16.76 -12.41 -11.96
N ALA A 28 -16.03 -11.34 -11.62
CA ALA A 28 -16.12 -10.07 -12.32
C ALA A 28 -15.79 -10.26 -13.81
N ALA A 29 -16.41 -9.45 -14.67
CA ALA A 29 -16.14 -9.50 -16.10
C ALA A 29 -14.69 -9.05 -16.37
N VAL A 30 -13.91 -9.90 -17.05
CA VAL A 30 -12.57 -9.53 -17.50
C VAL A 30 -12.71 -8.62 -18.73
N ALA A 31 -12.07 -7.45 -18.69
CA ALA A 31 -12.06 -6.48 -19.79
C ALA A 31 -11.14 -6.93 -20.93
N VAL A 32 -11.60 -7.94 -21.69
CA VAL A 32 -10.90 -8.47 -22.88
C VAL A 32 -11.84 -8.41 -24.07
N ASP A 33 -11.39 -7.75 -25.13
CA ASP A 33 -12.14 -7.61 -26.38
C ASP A 33 -12.26 -8.93 -27.18
N GLY A 34 -13.10 -8.93 -28.23
CA GLY A 34 -13.34 -10.12 -29.04
C GLY A 34 -12.12 -10.58 -29.85
N ARG A 35 -11.29 -9.65 -30.32
CA ARG A 35 -10.08 -9.97 -31.10
C ARG A 35 -9.09 -10.74 -30.23
N GLU A 36 -8.93 -10.31 -29.00
CA GLU A 36 -8.01 -10.89 -28.04
C GLU A 36 -8.47 -12.28 -27.56
N ARG A 37 -9.79 -12.47 -27.37
CA ARG A 37 -10.37 -13.79 -27.11
C ARG A 37 -10.04 -14.78 -28.23
N TRP A 38 -10.22 -14.37 -29.48
CA TRP A 38 -9.88 -15.21 -30.64
C TRP A 38 -8.38 -15.45 -30.76
N ARG A 39 -7.55 -14.43 -30.49
CA ARG A 39 -6.09 -14.57 -30.46
C ARG A 39 -5.67 -15.64 -29.46
N THR A 40 -6.30 -15.70 -28.29
CA THR A 40 -6.04 -16.73 -27.28
C THR A 40 -6.44 -18.12 -27.77
N VAL A 41 -7.66 -18.28 -28.29
CA VAL A 41 -8.19 -19.56 -28.78
C VAL A 41 -7.32 -20.11 -29.91
N VAL A 42 -7.07 -19.30 -30.94
CA VAL A 42 -6.23 -19.67 -32.08
C VAL A 42 -4.80 -20.00 -31.63
N GLY A 43 -4.24 -19.20 -30.71
CA GLY A 43 -2.91 -19.43 -30.18
C GLY A 43 -2.78 -20.78 -29.47
N ALA A 44 -3.69 -21.08 -28.56
CA ALA A 44 -3.70 -22.36 -27.85
C ALA A 44 -3.88 -23.55 -28.79
N THR A 45 -4.80 -23.45 -29.77
CA THR A 45 -5.00 -24.51 -30.77
C THR A 45 -3.75 -24.71 -31.62
N VAL A 46 -3.18 -23.64 -32.18
CA VAL A 46 -1.97 -23.72 -33.02
C VAL A 46 -0.78 -24.24 -32.21
N GLY A 47 -0.60 -23.79 -30.98
CA GLY A 47 0.48 -24.24 -30.10
C GLY A 47 0.38 -25.71 -29.72
N LEU A 48 -0.81 -26.21 -29.40
CA LEU A 48 -1.04 -27.62 -29.11
C LEU A 48 -0.87 -28.50 -30.36
N LEU A 49 -1.39 -28.06 -31.51
CA LEU A 49 -1.21 -28.79 -32.78
C LEU A 49 0.26 -28.83 -33.20
N PHE A 50 1.00 -27.74 -33.05
CA PHE A 50 2.44 -27.70 -33.27
C PHE A 50 3.17 -28.67 -32.35
N THR A 51 2.86 -28.63 -31.05
CA THR A 51 3.46 -29.52 -30.06
C THR A 51 3.19 -30.99 -30.41
N ALA A 52 1.95 -31.33 -30.75
CA ALA A 52 1.56 -32.67 -31.17
C ALA A 52 2.24 -33.13 -32.46
N ALA A 53 2.34 -32.25 -33.46
CA ALA A 53 3.01 -32.57 -34.72
C ALA A 53 4.50 -32.86 -34.48
N CYS A 54 5.22 -31.99 -33.78
CA CYS A 54 6.63 -32.20 -33.43
C CYS A 54 6.82 -33.46 -32.57
N SER A 55 5.95 -33.67 -31.60
CA SER A 55 5.92 -34.86 -30.74
C SER A 55 5.77 -36.15 -31.55
N SER A 56 4.82 -36.19 -32.50
CA SER A 56 4.62 -37.35 -33.38
C SER A 56 5.79 -37.63 -34.33
N LEU A 57 6.51 -36.59 -34.77
CA LEU A 57 7.72 -36.74 -35.60
C LEU A 57 8.88 -37.29 -34.78
N LEU A 58 9.08 -36.82 -33.55
CA LEU A 58 10.11 -37.34 -32.65
C LEU A 58 9.85 -38.80 -32.26
N ALA A 59 8.59 -39.19 -32.08
CA ALA A 59 8.19 -40.56 -31.78
C ALA A 59 8.55 -41.56 -32.90
N GLN A 60 8.76 -41.11 -34.13
CA GLN A 60 9.21 -41.98 -35.24
C GLN A 60 10.71 -42.33 -35.16
N ILE A 61 11.49 -41.58 -34.37
CA ILE A 61 12.96 -41.67 -34.33
C ILE A 61 13.44 -42.47 -33.10
N GLY A 62 12.54 -42.84 -32.17
CA GLY A 62 12.89 -43.65 -31.00
C GLY A 62 11.66 -44.14 -30.22
N PRO A 63 11.83 -44.94 -29.15
CA PRO A 63 10.75 -45.53 -28.36
C PRO A 63 10.12 -44.51 -27.38
N TYR A 64 9.88 -43.29 -27.86
CA TYR A 64 9.36 -42.19 -27.07
C TYR A 64 7.86 -42.07 -27.33
N HIS A 65 7.04 -42.61 -26.42
CA HIS A 65 5.59 -42.35 -26.43
C HIS A 65 5.34 -40.93 -25.92
N LEU A 66 5.61 -39.96 -26.79
CA LEU A 66 5.17 -38.59 -26.60
C LEU A 66 3.69 -38.54 -26.95
N GLY A 67 2.84 -38.37 -25.94
CA GLY A 67 1.41 -38.21 -26.13
C GLY A 67 1.01 -37.00 -25.34
N LEU A 68 0.30 -36.06 -25.98
CA LEU A 68 -0.25 -34.85 -25.37
C LEU A 68 -0.85 -35.19 -23.99
N VAL A 69 -0.07 -34.98 -22.93
CA VAL A 69 -0.54 -35.29 -21.59
C VAL A 69 -1.56 -34.23 -21.20
N ALA A 70 -2.66 -34.62 -20.56
CA ALA A 70 -3.75 -33.73 -20.18
C ALA A 70 -3.29 -32.38 -19.54
N PRO A 71 -2.25 -32.32 -18.67
CA PRO A 71 -1.75 -31.06 -18.13
C PRO A 71 -1.30 -30.04 -19.18
N LEU A 72 -0.84 -30.45 -20.37
CA LEU A 72 -0.44 -29.53 -21.43
C LEU A 72 -1.59 -28.66 -21.94
N GLY A 73 -2.82 -29.19 -21.91
CA GLY A 73 -4.01 -28.39 -22.22
C GLY A 73 -4.13 -27.19 -21.27
N ALA A 74 -3.94 -27.42 -19.97
CA ALA A 74 -3.95 -26.35 -18.97
C ALA A 74 -2.72 -25.43 -19.07
N SER A 75 -1.54 -25.96 -19.39
CA SER A 75 -0.35 -25.15 -19.69
C SER A 75 -0.58 -24.24 -20.90
N ALA A 76 -1.26 -24.72 -21.94
CA ALA A 76 -1.59 -23.93 -23.12
C ALA A 76 -2.55 -22.78 -22.77
N VAL A 77 -3.56 -23.04 -21.94
CA VAL A 77 -4.43 -21.97 -21.43
C VAL A 77 -3.60 -20.87 -20.77
N LEU A 78 -2.63 -21.22 -19.92
CA LEU A 78 -1.78 -20.21 -19.26
C LEU A 78 -0.89 -19.46 -20.25
N VAL A 79 -0.15 -20.17 -21.11
CA VAL A 79 0.81 -19.57 -22.05
C VAL A 79 0.14 -18.64 -23.08
N PHE A 80 -1.10 -18.93 -23.49
CA PHE A 80 -1.77 -18.17 -24.54
C PHE A 80 -2.81 -17.16 -24.01
N ALA A 81 -3.50 -17.45 -22.90
CA ALA A 81 -4.51 -16.55 -22.32
C ALA A 81 -3.90 -15.51 -21.36
N VAL A 82 -2.98 -15.95 -20.50
CA VAL A 82 -2.32 -15.13 -19.46
C VAL A 82 -0.79 -15.18 -19.58
N PRO A 83 -0.20 -14.83 -20.75
CA PRO A 83 1.25 -14.91 -20.96
C PRO A 83 2.06 -14.04 -20.00
N SER A 84 1.44 -13.04 -19.38
CA SER A 84 2.03 -12.14 -18.37
C SER A 84 2.08 -12.73 -16.96
N SER A 85 1.33 -13.81 -16.70
CA SER A 85 1.37 -14.48 -15.39
C SER A 85 2.77 -15.03 -15.13
N PRO A 86 3.30 -14.87 -13.89
CA PRO A 86 4.53 -15.55 -13.47
C PRO A 86 4.48 -17.07 -13.69
N MET A 87 3.28 -17.65 -13.53
CA MET A 87 3.02 -19.09 -13.62
C MET A 87 2.96 -19.58 -15.08
N ALA A 88 2.87 -18.65 -16.04
CA ALA A 88 2.93 -18.92 -17.47
C ALA A 88 4.34 -18.70 -18.07
N GLN A 89 5.30 -18.16 -17.31
CA GLN A 89 6.65 -17.90 -17.84
C GLN A 89 7.40 -19.20 -18.16
N PRO A 90 8.34 -19.20 -19.14
CA PRO A 90 9.06 -20.39 -19.57
C PRO A 90 9.66 -21.24 -18.43
N TRP A 91 10.24 -20.57 -17.43
CA TRP A 91 10.80 -21.24 -16.25
C TRP A 91 9.75 -22.03 -15.48
N ALA A 92 8.60 -21.41 -15.19
CA ALA A 92 7.51 -22.07 -14.48
C ALA A 92 6.94 -23.24 -15.28
N VAL A 93 6.65 -23.04 -16.57
CA VAL A 93 6.02 -24.08 -17.41
C VAL A 93 6.93 -25.30 -17.56
N VAL A 94 8.18 -25.09 -18.01
CA VAL A 94 9.10 -26.19 -18.31
C VAL A 94 9.59 -26.86 -17.03
N LEU A 95 10.13 -26.08 -16.09
CA LEU A 95 10.68 -26.67 -14.88
C LEU A 95 9.58 -27.17 -13.93
N GLY A 96 8.44 -26.50 -13.85
CA GLY A 96 7.33 -26.91 -13.00
C GLY A 96 6.72 -28.23 -13.43
N ASN A 97 6.47 -28.44 -14.74
CA ASN A 97 6.03 -29.74 -15.23
C ASN A 97 7.12 -30.81 -15.06
N PHE A 98 8.38 -30.50 -15.37
CA PHE A 98 9.48 -31.46 -15.24
C PHE A 98 9.71 -31.93 -13.80
N SER A 99 9.83 -30.99 -12.85
CA SER A 99 10.04 -31.32 -11.44
C SER A 99 8.85 -32.07 -10.86
N SER A 100 7.63 -31.70 -11.24
CA SER A 100 6.42 -32.38 -10.79
C SER A 100 6.31 -33.80 -11.33
N ALA A 101 6.71 -34.03 -12.59
CA ALA A 101 6.78 -35.38 -13.14
C ALA A 101 7.80 -36.25 -12.41
N LEU A 102 8.97 -35.71 -12.04
CA LEU A 102 9.96 -36.45 -11.24
C LEU A 102 9.41 -36.84 -9.87
N VAL A 103 8.73 -35.92 -9.19
CA VAL A 103 8.07 -36.20 -7.90
C VAL A 103 6.99 -37.26 -8.07
N GLY A 104 6.13 -37.14 -9.09
CA GLY A 104 5.08 -38.11 -9.38
C GLY A 104 5.63 -39.52 -9.67
N VAL A 105 6.69 -39.61 -10.49
CA VAL A 105 7.38 -40.87 -10.79
C VAL A 105 8.03 -41.46 -9.52
N ALA A 106 8.58 -40.63 -8.63
CA ALA A 106 9.14 -41.10 -7.36
C ALA A 106 8.03 -41.65 -6.45
N CYS A 107 6.91 -40.96 -6.29
CA CYS A 107 5.77 -41.44 -5.51
C CYS A 107 5.18 -42.73 -6.08
N ALA A 108 5.03 -42.82 -7.41
CA ALA A 108 4.54 -44.03 -8.09
C ALA A 108 5.45 -45.26 -7.90
N ARG A 109 6.74 -45.05 -7.57
CA ARG A 109 7.68 -46.14 -7.25
C ARG A 109 7.70 -46.54 -5.78
N LEU A 110 7.38 -45.60 -4.89
CA LEU A 110 7.57 -45.78 -3.44
C LEU A 110 6.26 -46.14 -2.72
N ILE A 111 5.11 -45.91 -3.36
CA ILE A 111 3.80 -46.04 -2.75
C ILE A 111 2.90 -46.81 -3.72
N ASP A 112 2.51 -48.04 -3.33
CA ASP A 112 1.71 -48.92 -4.19
C ASP A 112 0.26 -48.44 -4.34
N GLU A 113 -0.31 -47.84 -3.29
CA GLU A 113 -1.71 -47.39 -3.26
C GLU A 113 -1.91 -46.03 -3.96
N PRO A 114 -2.53 -45.97 -5.16
CA PRO A 114 -2.60 -44.74 -5.96
C PRO A 114 -3.42 -43.63 -5.30
N MET A 115 -4.41 -44.01 -4.47
CA MET A 115 -5.25 -43.06 -3.73
C MET A 115 -4.46 -42.29 -2.65
N ILE A 116 -3.34 -42.85 -2.18
CA ILE A 116 -2.43 -42.20 -1.23
C ILE A 116 -1.28 -41.53 -1.99
N ALA A 117 -0.71 -42.24 -2.96
CA ALA A 117 0.41 -41.75 -3.77
C ALA A 117 0.06 -40.46 -4.54
N GLY A 118 -1.16 -40.36 -5.07
CA GLY A 118 -1.60 -39.22 -5.89
C GLY A 118 -1.61 -37.90 -5.12
N PRO A 119 -2.39 -37.77 -4.02
CA PRO A 119 -2.39 -36.57 -3.19
C PRO A 119 -1.02 -36.20 -2.63
N LEU A 120 -0.22 -37.19 -2.21
CA LEU A 120 1.15 -36.94 -1.73
C LEU A 120 2.06 -36.41 -2.84
N ALA A 121 1.98 -36.99 -4.05
CA ALA A 121 2.74 -36.51 -5.20
C ALA A 121 2.39 -35.06 -5.54
N VAL A 122 1.09 -34.70 -5.52
CA VAL A 122 0.65 -33.32 -5.77
C VAL A 122 1.18 -32.37 -4.70
N GLY A 123 1.03 -32.72 -3.41
CA GLY A 123 1.51 -31.89 -2.30
C GLY A 123 3.02 -31.67 -2.33
N LEU A 124 3.79 -32.74 -2.56
CA LEU A 124 5.25 -32.66 -2.70
C LEU A 124 5.67 -31.88 -3.95
N ALA A 125 4.98 -32.05 -5.07
CA ALA A 125 5.25 -31.30 -6.29
C ALA A 125 5.04 -29.79 -6.08
N ILE A 126 3.96 -29.40 -5.38
CA ILE A 126 3.73 -27.99 -5.00
C ILE A 126 4.88 -27.46 -4.12
N ALA A 127 5.32 -28.23 -3.12
CA ALA A 127 6.43 -27.85 -2.26
C ALA A 127 7.74 -27.65 -3.05
N VAL A 128 8.06 -28.57 -3.95
CA VAL A 128 9.24 -28.48 -4.84
C VAL A 128 9.14 -27.27 -5.77
N MET A 129 7.96 -27.02 -6.35
CA MET A 129 7.76 -25.87 -7.22
C MET A 129 7.92 -24.53 -6.49
N PHE A 130 7.48 -24.42 -5.23
CA PHE A 130 7.76 -23.25 -4.40
C PHE A 130 9.26 -23.08 -4.14
N ALA A 131 9.96 -24.16 -3.79
CA ALA A 131 11.39 -24.14 -3.53
C ALA A 131 12.20 -23.72 -4.77
N LEU A 132 11.82 -24.18 -5.96
CA LEU A 132 12.48 -23.89 -7.23
C LEU A 132 11.95 -22.62 -7.93
N ARG A 133 10.96 -21.93 -7.33
CA ARG A 133 10.28 -20.76 -7.90
C ARG A 133 9.71 -21.02 -9.30
N CYS A 134 9.22 -22.24 -9.53
CA CYS A 134 8.65 -22.68 -10.80
C CYS A 134 7.17 -23.10 -10.66
N LEU A 135 6.41 -22.43 -9.79
CA LEU A 135 5.00 -22.74 -9.56
C LEU A 135 4.19 -22.65 -10.85
N HIS A 136 3.73 -23.82 -11.31
CA HIS A 136 2.92 -23.99 -12.50
C HIS A 136 1.80 -24.99 -12.16
N PRO A 137 0.54 -24.57 -12.00
CA PRO A 137 -0.55 -25.44 -11.54
C PRO A 137 -0.73 -26.73 -12.36
N PRO A 138 -0.55 -26.73 -13.70
CA PRO A 138 -0.56 -27.97 -14.47
C PRO A 138 0.49 -28.99 -14.00
N GLY A 139 1.58 -28.56 -13.36
CA GLY A 139 2.57 -29.43 -12.72
C GLY A 139 1.94 -30.34 -11.66
N GLY A 140 0.98 -29.86 -10.87
CA GLY A 140 0.23 -30.71 -9.94
C GLY A 140 -0.50 -31.85 -10.66
N ALA A 141 -1.18 -31.53 -11.77
CA ALA A 141 -1.82 -32.53 -12.62
C ALA A 141 -0.81 -33.46 -13.30
N MET A 142 0.40 -32.97 -13.61
CA MET A 142 1.50 -33.79 -14.14
C MET A 142 1.99 -34.82 -13.13
N ALA A 143 2.18 -34.43 -11.86
CA ALA A 143 2.53 -35.34 -10.77
C ALA A 143 1.44 -36.41 -10.56
N LEU A 144 0.17 -35.97 -10.54
CA LEU A 144 -0.97 -36.89 -10.41
C LEU A 144 -1.07 -37.84 -11.62
N THR A 145 -0.85 -37.33 -12.84
CA THR A 145 -0.87 -38.16 -14.06
C THR A 145 0.20 -39.25 -14.01
N ALA A 146 1.40 -38.93 -13.53
CA ALA A 146 2.46 -39.90 -13.35
C ALA A 146 2.03 -41.05 -12.42
N VAL A 147 1.37 -40.74 -11.30
CA VAL A 147 0.86 -41.74 -10.36
C VAL A 147 -0.27 -42.57 -10.99
N LEU A 148 -1.29 -41.93 -11.56
CA LEU A 148 -2.46 -42.64 -12.11
C LEU A 148 -2.10 -43.54 -13.29
N SER A 149 -1.14 -43.12 -14.12
CA SER A 149 -0.61 -43.93 -15.21
C SER A 149 0.42 -44.97 -14.78
N HIS A 150 0.74 -45.05 -13.48
CA HIS A 150 1.79 -45.91 -12.94
C HIS A 150 3.14 -45.70 -13.65
N ALA A 151 3.43 -44.44 -14.00
CA ALA A 151 4.67 -44.05 -14.65
C ALA A 151 5.83 -44.17 -13.66
N THR A 152 6.57 -45.26 -13.76
CA THR A 152 7.74 -45.56 -12.92
C THR A 152 9.05 -45.40 -13.69
N ALA A 153 9.05 -44.71 -14.84
CA ALA A 153 10.22 -44.59 -15.70
C ALA A 153 10.65 -43.12 -15.83
N PHE A 154 11.95 -42.85 -15.72
CA PHE A 154 12.50 -41.49 -15.92
C PHE A 154 12.16 -40.88 -17.29
N PRO A 155 12.05 -41.64 -18.40
CA PRO A 155 11.58 -41.12 -19.68
C PRO A 155 10.25 -40.37 -19.62
N PHE A 156 9.34 -40.68 -18.68
CA PHE A 156 8.10 -39.92 -18.51
C PHE A 156 8.37 -38.44 -18.15
N ALA A 157 9.35 -38.17 -17.28
CA ALA A 157 9.71 -36.79 -16.95
C ALA A 157 10.42 -36.10 -18.13
N LEU A 158 11.28 -36.80 -18.86
CA LEU A 158 12.06 -36.19 -19.94
C LEU A 158 11.23 -35.89 -21.20
N PHE A 159 10.37 -36.82 -21.60
CA PHE A 159 9.66 -36.74 -22.87
C PHE A 159 8.31 -36.01 -22.71
N PRO A 160 7.26 -36.59 -22.12
CA PRO A 160 5.98 -35.90 -22.00
C PRO A 160 6.03 -34.64 -21.13
N ALA A 161 6.82 -34.62 -20.05
CA ALA A 161 6.82 -33.45 -19.17
C ALA A 161 7.76 -32.33 -19.67
N PHE A 162 9.05 -32.61 -19.85
CA PHE A 162 10.02 -31.59 -20.24
C PHE A 162 9.92 -31.21 -21.74
N ALA A 163 10.02 -32.19 -22.64
CA ALA A 163 10.09 -31.91 -24.08
C ALA A 163 8.80 -31.27 -24.62
N GLU A 164 7.62 -31.77 -24.25
CA GLU A 164 6.36 -31.19 -24.72
C GLU A 164 6.10 -29.80 -24.11
N SER A 165 6.48 -29.57 -22.84
CA SER A 165 6.41 -28.22 -22.25
C SER A 165 7.34 -27.24 -22.95
N LEU A 166 8.54 -27.69 -23.33
CA LEU A 166 9.50 -26.86 -24.08
C LEU A 166 8.96 -26.51 -25.46
N LEU A 167 8.41 -27.48 -26.19
CA LEU A 167 7.77 -27.26 -27.50
C LEU A 167 6.60 -26.28 -27.40
N LEU A 168 5.75 -26.44 -26.39
CA LEU A 168 4.62 -25.55 -26.15
C LEU A 168 5.07 -24.12 -25.84
N VAL A 169 6.10 -23.94 -25.01
CA VAL A 169 6.67 -22.63 -24.70
C VAL A 169 7.30 -22.00 -25.94
N MET A 170 8.04 -22.75 -26.76
CA MET A 170 8.60 -22.24 -28.01
C MET A 170 7.50 -21.79 -28.98
N ALA A 171 6.42 -22.56 -29.11
CA ALA A 171 5.25 -22.16 -29.87
C ALA A 171 4.60 -20.89 -29.29
N GLY A 172 4.49 -20.80 -27.97
CA GLY A 172 4.02 -19.62 -27.25
C GLY A 172 4.86 -18.38 -27.52
N MET A 173 6.18 -18.50 -27.51
CA MET A 173 7.12 -17.41 -27.85
C MET A 173 6.95 -16.96 -29.29
N ALA A 174 6.91 -17.89 -30.24
CA ALA A 174 6.72 -17.57 -31.66
C ALA A 174 5.36 -16.91 -31.92
N TYR A 175 4.28 -17.47 -31.38
CA TYR A 175 2.93 -16.96 -31.60
C TYR A 175 2.68 -15.60 -30.92
N ASN A 176 3.07 -15.44 -29.66
CA ASN A 176 2.86 -14.18 -28.95
C ASN A 176 3.68 -13.06 -29.61
N SER A 177 4.95 -13.31 -29.94
CA SER A 177 5.77 -12.31 -30.65
C SER A 177 5.19 -11.95 -32.02
N ALA A 178 4.74 -12.93 -32.81
CA ALA A 178 4.12 -12.70 -34.11
C ALA A 178 2.78 -11.95 -34.03
N THR A 179 2.06 -12.07 -32.91
CA THR A 179 0.78 -11.39 -32.69
C THR A 179 0.90 -10.09 -31.90
N GLY A 180 2.13 -9.60 -31.68
CA GLY A 180 2.41 -8.31 -31.04
C GLY A 180 2.43 -8.32 -29.51
N ARG A 181 2.41 -9.50 -28.87
CA ARG A 181 2.60 -9.66 -27.42
C ARG A 181 4.04 -10.03 -27.08
N ARG A 182 4.55 -9.42 -26.03
CA ARG A 182 5.87 -9.76 -25.50
C ARG A 182 5.77 -11.01 -24.62
N TYR A 183 6.42 -12.09 -25.01
CA TYR A 183 6.56 -13.30 -24.18
C TYR A 183 7.92 -13.94 -24.51
N PRO A 184 8.77 -14.23 -23.52
CA PRO A 184 8.55 -14.08 -22.07
C PRO A 184 8.52 -12.62 -21.57
N HIS A 185 7.89 -12.42 -20.42
CA HIS A 185 7.90 -11.13 -19.72
C HIS A 185 9.11 -11.05 -18.79
N THR A 186 10.01 -10.11 -19.08
CA THR A 186 11.15 -9.80 -18.22
C THR A 186 10.71 -8.83 -17.12
N GLN A 187 11.01 -9.13 -15.86
CA GLN A 187 10.89 -8.13 -14.80
C GLN A 187 11.91 -7.02 -15.05
N ALA A 188 11.44 -5.80 -15.31
CA ALA A 188 12.32 -4.65 -15.46
C ALA A 188 12.94 -4.33 -14.08
N PRO A 189 14.27 -4.13 -13.99
CA PRO A 189 14.87 -3.66 -12.75
C PRO A 189 14.25 -2.33 -12.34
N THR A 190 13.91 -2.19 -11.06
CA THR A 190 13.37 -0.93 -10.51
C THR A 190 14.38 0.18 -10.77
N PRO A 191 14.04 1.23 -11.57
CA PRO A 191 14.95 2.34 -11.75
C PRO A 191 15.18 3.01 -10.40
N VAL A 192 16.43 3.03 -9.94
CA VAL A 192 16.83 3.77 -8.73
C VAL A 192 16.72 5.26 -9.07
N ARG A 193 15.58 5.87 -8.76
CA ARG A 193 15.42 7.32 -8.87
C ARG A 193 16.28 7.99 -7.79
N THR A 194 17.36 8.64 -8.21
CA THR A 194 18.31 9.41 -7.38
C THR A 194 18.02 10.91 -7.35
N GLY A 195 16.81 11.33 -7.73
CA GLY A 195 16.39 12.74 -7.73
C GLY A 195 15.23 13.00 -6.78
N VAL A 196 15.07 14.26 -6.38
CA VAL A 196 13.89 14.80 -5.67
C VAL A 196 12.64 14.23 -6.33
N VAL A 197 11.82 13.54 -5.54
CA VAL A 197 10.61 12.87 -6.00
C VAL A 197 9.62 13.95 -6.40
N ASP A 198 9.57 14.23 -7.71
CA ASP A 198 8.55 15.07 -8.30
C ASP A 198 7.15 14.53 -7.94
N SER A 199 6.29 15.46 -7.56
CA SER A 199 5.00 15.24 -6.90
C SER A 199 3.94 14.62 -7.82
N SER A 200 3.41 13.46 -7.39
CA SER A 200 2.10 12.84 -7.72
C SER A 200 2.02 11.99 -9.00
N PRO A 201 1.28 10.87 -8.97
CA PRO A 201 -0.19 10.89 -8.85
C PRO A 201 -0.74 10.03 -7.70
N ARG A 202 -1.80 10.54 -7.05
CA ARG A 202 -2.83 9.69 -6.44
C ARG A 202 -3.65 9.12 -7.59
N PHE A 203 -3.80 7.81 -7.66
CA PHE A 203 -4.62 7.17 -8.70
C PHE A 203 -6.05 7.00 -8.20
N SER A 204 -7.03 7.41 -9.00
CA SER A 204 -8.44 7.14 -8.72
C SER A 204 -8.84 5.75 -9.21
N SER A 205 -9.95 5.23 -8.68
CA SER A 205 -10.56 4.00 -9.18
C SER A 205 -10.93 4.09 -10.67
N ALA A 206 -11.31 5.28 -11.14
CA ALA A 206 -11.61 5.54 -12.55
C ALA A 206 -10.35 5.52 -13.45
N ASP A 207 -9.20 5.97 -12.93
CA ASP A 207 -7.93 5.87 -13.65
C ASP A 207 -7.52 4.39 -13.80
N LEU A 208 -7.71 3.60 -12.74
CA LEU A 208 -7.45 2.16 -12.78
C LEU A 208 -8.34 1.46 -13.81
N ASP A 209 -9.63 1.78 -13.85
CA ASP A 209 -10.56 1.22 -14.83
C ASP A 209 -10.14 1.58 -16.27
N THR A 210 -9.70 2.82 -16.49
CA THR A 210 -9.21 3.31 -17.79
C THR A 210 -7.95 2.56 -18.24
N VAL A 211 -7.00 2.34 -17.33
CA VAL A 211 -5.76 1.60 -17.60
C VAL A 211 -6.07 0.13 -17.88
N LEU A 212 -6.94 -0.51 -17.09
CA LEU A 212 -7.32 -1.91 -17.30
C LEU A 212 -8.04 -2.11 -18.64
N ALA A 213 -8.92 -1.18 -19.03
CA ALA A 213 -9.56 -1.20 -20.34
C ALA A 213 -8.55 -1.05 -21.49
N THR A 214 -7.51 -0.22 -21.31
CA THR A 214 -6.44 -0.03 -22.30
C THR A 214 -5.49 -1.22 -22.34
N TYR A 215 -5.21 -1.85 -21.20
CA TYR A 215 -4.31 -3.00 -21.08
C TYR A 215 -4.83 -4.16 -21.93
N ASN A 216 -6.13 -4.45 -21.88
CA ASN A 216 -6.82 -5.39 -22.78
C ASN A 216 -6.12 -6.77 -22.88
N GLN A 217 -5.60 -7.26 -21.74
CA GLN A 217 -5.09 -8.62 -21.56
C GLN A 217 -5.60 -9.19 -20.24
N VAL A 218 -5.61 -10.51 -20.11
CA VAL A 218 -5.97 -11.13 -18.83
C VAL A 218 -4.84 -10.86 -17.84
N LEU A 219 -5.19 -10.24 -16.70
CA LEU A 219 -4.31 -10.00 -15.58
C LEU A 219 -4.57 -11.05 -14.51
N ASP A 220 -3.49 -11.65 -13.99
CA ASP A 220 -3.54 -12.70 -12.95
C ASP A 220 -3.64 -12.10 -11.53
N VAL A 221 -4.44 -11.04 -11.39
CA VAL A 221 -4.76 -10.32 -10.15
C VAL A 221 -6.15 -9.73 -10.34
N SER A 222 -7.02 -9.82 -9.33
CA SER A 222 -8.33 -9.19 -9.40
C SER A 222 -8.22 -7.65 -9.39
N ARG A 223 -9.21 -6.95 -9.93
CA ARG A 223 -9.27 -5.48 -9.88
C ARG A 223 -9.17 -4.98 -8.44
N ASP A 224 -9.92 -5.60 -7.53
CA ASP A 224 -10.03 -5.15 -6.14
C ASP A 224 -8.75 -5.44 -5.35
N ASP A 225 -8.07 -6.57 -5.62
CA ASP A 225 -6.76 -6.86 -5.05
C ASP A 225 -5.70 -5.87 -5.56
N LEU A 226 -5.74 -5.54 -6.85
CA LEU A 226 -4.82 -4.56 -7.43
C LEU A 226 -5.03 -3.17 -6.81
N GLU A 227 -6.28 -2.72 -6.69
CA GLU A 227 -6.63 -1.47 -6.00
C GLU A 227 -6.15 -1.48 -4.54
N SER A 228 -6.40 -2.57 -3.81
CA SER A 228 -5.98 -2.74 -2.42
C SER A 228 -4.46 -2.69 -2.26
N LEU A 229 -3.70 -3.40 -3.11
CA LEU A 229 -2.24 -3.39 -3.08
C LEU A 229 -1.67 -2.01 -3.40
N LEU A 230 -2.28 -1.29 -4.35
CA LEU A 230 -1.89 0.08 -4.71
C LEU A 230 -2.16 1.05 -3.55
N GLN A 231 -3.33 0.98 -2.93
CA GLN A 231 -3.67 1.80 -1.75
C GLN A 231 -2.73 1.52 -0.56
N GLN A 232 -2.39 0.25 -0.32
CA GLN A 232 -1.42 -0.12 0.72
C GLN A 232 -0.03 0.44 0.42
N ALA A 233 0.41 0.39 -0.84
CA ALA A 233 1.69 0.97 -1.24
C ALA A 233 1.71 2.51 -1.06
N GLU A 234 0.61 3.19 -1.37
CA GLU A 234 0.45 4.63 -1.09
C GLU A 234 0.50 4.94 0.40
N ALA A 235 -0.18 4.14 1.24
CA ALA A 235 -0.16 4.32 2.69
C ALA A 235 1.27 4.15 3.28
N VAL A 236 2.01 3.14 2.82
CA VAL A 236 3.42 2.95 3.24
C VAL A 236 4.32 4.10 2.77
N SER A 237 4.07 4.65 1.56
CA SER A 237 4.76 5.84 1.07
C SER A 237 4.43 7.07 1.93
N TYR A 238 3.17 7.21 2.34
CA TYR A 238 2.68 8.30 3.18
C TYR A 238 3.32 8.28 4.58
N GLU A 239 3.40 7.13 5.23
CA GLU A 239 4.10 6.96 6.51
C GLU A 239 5.58 7.36 6.41
N ARG A 240 6.26 6.94 5.33
CA ARG A 240 7.66 7.34 5.08
C ARG A 240 7.82 8.85 4.89
N ARG A 241 6.84 9.54 4.31
CA ARG A 241 6.92 11.00 4.08
C ARG A 241 6.69 11.80 5.36
N LEU A 242 5.64 11.47 6.11
CA LEU A 242 5.32 12.17 7.36
C LEU A 242 6.34 11.90 8.48
N GLY A 243 6.93 10.70 8.49
CA GLY A 243 7.99 10.33 9.44
C GLY A 243 9.34 11.01 9.18
N VAL A 244 9.51 11.83 8.14
CA VAL A 244 10.77 12.53 7.85
C VAL A 244 10.73 14.00 8.30
N LEU A 245 9.57 14.65 8.24
CA LEU A 245 9.43 16.05 8.62
C LEU A 245 9.69 16.24 10.12
N ARG A 246 10.66 17.12 10.43
CA ARG A 246 11.02 17.50 11.79
C ARG A 246 10.35 18.81 12.17
N CYS A 247 10.26 19.05 13.48
CA CYS A 247 9.77 20.32 14.02
C CYS A 247 10.58 21.51 13.45
N ALA A 248 11.89 21.34 13.27
CA ALA A 248 12.78 22.35 12.69
C ALA A 248 12.41 22.79 11.25
N ASP A 249 11.73 21.94 10.49
CA ASP A 249 11.38 22.18 9.08
C ASP A 249 10.13 23.05 8.92
N ILE A 250 9.28 23.09 9.95
CA ILE A 250 7.97 23.76 9.92
C ILE A 250 7.80 24.86 10.96
N MET A 251 8.69 24.93 11.96
CA MET A 251 8.59 25.93 13.04
C MET A 251 8.82 27.36 12.52
N SER A 252 8.04 28.29 13.04
CA SER A 252 8.35 29.71 12.85
C SER A 252 9.56 30.09 13.70
N ARG A 253 10.53 30.75 13.06
CA ARG A 253 11.76 31.25 13.70
C ARG A 253 11.69 32.74 14.05
N ASP A 254 10.70 33.44 13.55
CA ASP A 254 10.46 34.85 13.90
C ASP A 254 9.69 34.91 15.23
N LEU A 255 10.46 34.89 16.31
CA LEU A 255 9.96 34.75 17.67
C LEU A 255 9.73 36.12 18.30
N VAL A 256 8.47 36.43 18.59
CA VAL A 256 8.10 37.54 19.47
C VAL A 256 8.05 37.03 20.91
N LEU A 257 8.92 37.57 21.76
CA LEU A 257 9.17 37.07 23.11
C LEU A 257 8.97 38.17 24.14
N VAL A 258 8.56 37.78 25.35
CA VAL A 258 8.48 38.68 26.51
C VAL A 258 9.26 38.10 27.68
N GLN A 259 9.70 38.95 28.60
CA GLN A 259 10.35 38.52 29.83
C GLN A 259 9.33 38.46 30.97
N TYR A 260 9.68 37.76 32.05
CA TYR A 260 8.82 37.65 33.24
C TYR A 260 8.36 39.02 33.76
N GLY A 261 9.26 40.00 33.76
CA GLY A 261 8.99 41.37 34.23
C GLY A 261 8.43 42.32 33.18
N SER A 262 8.16 41.87 31.95
CA SER A 262 7.50 42.71 30.93
C SER A 262 6.11 43.13 31.41
N SER A 263 5.70 44.34 31.04
CA SER A 263 4.37 44.83 31.41
C SER A 263 3.29 44.14 30.58
N LEU A 264 2.09 44.04 31.12
CA LEU A 264 0.94 43.49 30.38
C LEU A 264 0.58 44.33 29.16
N GLU A 265 0.78 45.64 29.22
CA GLU A 265 0.51 46.56 28.10
C GLU A 265 1.47 46.31 26.93
N GLU A 266 2.76 46.13 27.23
CA GLU A 266 3.78 45.79 26.23
C GLU A 266 3.46 44.45 25.56
N ALA A 267 3.17 43.41 26.35
CA ALA A 267 2.81 42.10 25.85
C ALA A 267 1.54 42.15 24.98
N TRP A 268 0.52 42.89 25.40
CA TRP A 268 -0.71 43.08 24.63
C TRP A 268 -0.47 43.81 23.31
N SER A 269 0.35 44.87 23.34
CA SER A 269 0.73 45.64 22.15
C SER A 269 1.43 44.74 21.14
N LEU A 270 2.39 43.92 21.59
CA LEU A 270 3.11 42.96 20.75
C LEU A 270 2.15 41.93 20.11
N MET A 271 1.21 41.38 20.89
CA MET A 271 0.21 40.44 20.35
C MET A 271 -0.64 41.08 19.25
N ARG A 272 -1.09 42.33 19.45
CA ARG A 272 -1.93 43.04 18.48
C ARG A 272 -1.15 43.46 17.24
N GLN A 273 0.08 43.94 17.41
CA GLN A 273 0.93 44.40 16.31
C GLN A 273 1.35 43.23 15.40
N HIS A 274 1.69 42.09 15.98
CA HIS A 274 2.13 40.91 15.24
C HIS A 274 0.98 39.92 14.92
N ASN A 275 -0.25 40.23 15.35
CA ASN A 275 -1.45 39.40 15.18
C ASN A 275 -1.25 37.95 15.67
N ILE A 276 -0.57 37.79 16.80
CA ILE A 276 -0.25 36.49 17.42
C ILE A 276 -1.12 36.25 18.64
N LYS A 277 -1.46 34.99 18.89
CA LYS A 277 -2.40 34.57 19.95
C LYS A 277 -1.71 34.06 21.21
N ALA A 278 -0.39 33.89 21.16
CA ALA A 278 0.41 33.46 22.29
C ALA A 278 1.81 34.09 22.24
N LEU A 279 2.35 34.37 23.42
CA LEU A 279 3.69 34.90 23.65
C LEU A 279 4.44 33.97 24.61
N PRO A 280 5.55 33.36 24.17
CA PRO A 280 6.45 32.67 25.06
C PRO A 280 7.13 33.67 26.01
N VAL A 281 7.16 33.30 27.30
CA VAL A 281 7.89 34.03 28.34
C VAL A 281 9.23 33.34 28.54
N VAL A 282 10.32 34.09 28.41
CA VAL A 282 11.68 33.57 28.51
C VAL A 282 12.50 34.25 29.59
N ASP A 283 13.53 33.56 30.07
CA ASP A 283 14.58 34.14 30.91
C ASP A 283 15.64 34.89 30.07
N ARG A 284 16.70 35.39 30.74
CA ARG A 284 17.81 36.09 30.09
C ARG A 284 18.64 35.19 29.16
N GLU A 285 18.62 33.88 29.36
CA GLU A 285 19.37 32.88 28.59
C GLU A 285 18.55 32.28 27.43
N ARG A 286 17.28 32.70 27.31
CA ARG A 286 16.24 32.22 26.38
C ARG A 286 15.68 30.83 26.71
N HIS A 287 15.74 30.41 27.97
CA HIS A 287 14.93 29.28 28.42
C HIS A 287 13.48 29.71 28.57
N ILE A 288 12.56 28.85 28.17
CA ILE A 288 11.14 29.10 28.32
C ILE A 288 10.71 28.87 29.77
N VAL A 289 10.15 29.92 30.38
CA VAL A 289 9.69 29.91 31.77
C VAL A 289 8.17 29.99 31.89
N GLY A 290 7.48 30.34 30.80
CA GLY A 290 6.03 30.41 30.74
C GLY A 290 5.50 30.69 29.34
N ILE A 291 4.18 30.68 29.20
CA ILE A 291 3.48 31.15 28.00
C ILE A 291 2.28 31.97 28.43
N VAL A 292 2.04 33.08 27.73
CA VAL A 292 0.82 33.87 27.89
C VAL A 292 0.02 33.78 26.60
N THR A 293 -1.26 33.46 26.72
CA THR A 293 -2.19 33.38 25.60
C THR A 293 -3.27 34.44 25.72
N LEU A 294 -4.00 34.70 24.63
CA LEU A 294 -5.18 35.56 24.65
C LEU A 294 -6.20 35.10 25.71
N ALA A 295 -6.33 33.80 25.94
CA ALA A 295 -7.22 33.24 26.94
C ALA A 295 -6.78 33.55 28.39
N ASP A 296 -5.48 33.76 28.64
CA ASP A 296 -4.96 34.14 29.95
C ASP A 296 -5.29 35.60 30.27
N PHE A 297 -5.17 36.49 29.28
CA PHE A 297 -5.61 37.88 29.37
C PHE A 297 -7.11 37.99 29.66
N LEU A 298 -7.93 37.20 28.94
CA LEU A 298 -9.40 37.22 29.12
C LEU A 298 -9.84 36.65 30.47
N ARG A 299 -9.07 35.72 31.07
CA ARG A 299 -9.37 35.19 32.40
C ARG A 299 -9.07 36.18 33.52
N HIS A 300 -8.06 37.03 33.37
CA HIS A 300 -7.66 38.00 34.40
C HIS A 300 -8.32 39.38 34.24
N ALA A 301 -8.84 39.70 33.05
CA ALA A 301 -9.72 40.86 32.86
C ALA A 301 -11.15 40.50 33.30
N ASN A 302 -11.52 40.84 34.53
CA ASN A 302 -12.82 40.58 35.17
C ASN A 302 -14.02 40.54 34.19
N MET A 303 -14.73 39.41 34.18
CA MET A 303 -15.91 39.16 33.36
C MET A 303 -17.15 39.86 33.91
N ASP A 304 -17.43 41.07 33.41
CA ASP A 304 -18.80 41.60 33.36
C ASP A 304 -19.30 41.60 31.91
N GLN A 305 -20.54 41.20 31.68
CA GLN A 305 -21.23 41.16 30.37
C GLN A 305 -21.85 42.57 30.18
N HIS A 306 -21.48 43.47 29.25
CA HIS A 306 -21.94 43.63 27.87
C HIS A 306 -21.18 44.78 27.10
N ALA A 307 -19.89 44.65 26.77
CA ALA A 307 -19.14 45.66 26.02
C ALA A 307 -17.98 45.07 25.19
N GLY A 308 -17.62 45.72 24.10
CA GLY A 308 -16.67 45.21 23.10
C GLY A 308 -15.27 44.93 23.66
N LEU A 309 -14.68 43.83 23.19
CA LEU A 309 -13.38 43.26 23.61
C LEU A 309 -12.25 44.29 23.72
N GLY A 310 -12.19 45.23 22.77
CA GLY A 310 -11.12 46.24 22.69
C GLY A 310 -11.26 47.45 23.64
N GLN A 311 -12.47 47.75 24.12
CA GLN A 311 -12.68 48.87 25.05
C GLN A 311 -12.26 48.46 26.47
N ARG A 312 -12.64 47.25 26.89
CA ARG A 312 -12.42 46.70 28.24
C ARG A 312 -10.96 46.44 28.57
N LEU A 313 -10.19 45.96 27.59
CA LEU A 313 -8.76 45.75 27.81
C LEU A 313 -8.00 47.07 27.91
N ARG A 314 -8.46 48.14 27.26
CA ARG A 314 -7.87 49.48 27.46
C ARG A 314 -8.14 50.00 28.86
N ASP A 315 -9.32 49.75 29.41
CA ASP A 315 -9.65 50.10 30.80
C ASP A 315 -8.84 49.27 31.82
N PHE A 316 -8.52 48.01 31.48
CA PHE A 316 -7.64 47.15 32.29
C PHE A 316 -6.18 47.59 32.24
N LEU A 317 -5.67 47.97 31.06
CA LEU A 317 -4.28 48.41 30.87
C LEU A 317 -4.03 49.87 31.32
N GLY A 318 -5.07 50.70 31.35
CA GLY A 318 -4.96 52.15 31.56
C GLY A 318 -5.13 52.68 33.00
N MET A 319 -5.41 51.83 33.99
CA MET A 319 -5.66 52.29 35.37
C MET A 319 -4.89 51.48 36.41
N ALA A 320 -4.00 52.16 37.14
CA ALA A 320 -3.25 51.64 38.28
C ALA A 320 -4.19 51.44 39.49
N GLU A 321 -4.83 50.28 39.59
CA GLU A 321 -5.46 49.79 40.81
C GLU A 321 -4.50 48.84 41.57
N PRO A 322 -4.48 48.83 42.91
CA PRO A 322 -3.46 48.12 43.71
C PRO A 322 -3.48 46.59 43.63
N ASP A 323 -4.50 45.98 43.01
CA ASP A 323 -4.81 44.54 43.09
C ASP A 323 -4.87 43.86 41.71
N LYS A 324 -4.41 44.53 40.65
CA LYS A 324 -4.35 43.98 39.29
C LYS A 324 -2.96 43.47 38.96
N PRO A 325 -2.85 42.35 38.21
CA PRO A 325 -1.55 41.86 37.83
C PRO A 325 -0.84 42.88 36.94
N GLY A 326 0.37 43.28 37.33
CA GLY A 326 1.16 44.30 36.63
C GLY A 326 2.10 43.72 35.58
N THR A 327 2.45 42.44 35.72
CA THR A 327 3.48 41.79 34.92
C THR A 327 2.98 40.53 34.21
N VAL A 328 3.60 40.22 33.08
CA VAL A 328 3.38 38.99 32.31
C VAL A 328 3.54 37.74 33.20
N GLY A 329 4.51 37.75 34.11
CA GLY A 329 4.80 36.64 35.01
C GLY A 329 3.68 36.25 35.98
N GLU A 330 2.74 37.16 36.25
CA GLU A 330 1.61 36.94 37.16
C GLU A 330 0.44 36.23 36.47
N ILE A 331 0.26 36.41 35.15
CA ILE A 331 -0.83 35.78 34.38
C ILE A 331 -0.37 34.59 33.53
N MET A 332 0.93 34.34 33.44
CA MET A 332 1.49 33.29 32.57
C MET A 332 1.17 31.88 33.07
N THR A 333 0.95 30.98 32.12
CA THR A 333 0.94 29.54 32.40
C THR A 333 2.38 29.05 32.54
N ARG A 334 2.73 28.54 33.73
CA ARG A 334 4.09 28.08 34.07
C ARG A 334 4.41 26.69 33.51
N MET A 335 3.42 25.81 33.44
CA MET A 335 3.59 24.45 32.90
C MET A 335 3.42 24.46 31.39
N VAL A 336 4.49 24.82 30.67
CA VAL A 336 4.50 24.87 29.21
C VAL A 336 4.91 23.53 28.63
N ARG A 337 4.08 22.98 27.74
CA ARG A 337 4.46 21.80 26.96
C ARG A 337 5.37 22.24 25.81
N VAL A 338 6.58 21.71 25.76
CA VAL A 338 7.58 22.01 24.72
C VAL A 338 7.93 20.76 23.92
N ALA A 339 8.43 20.95 22.70
CA ALA A 339 8.99 19.89 21.87
C ALA A 339 10.41 20.24 21.41
N ARG A 340 11.20 19.24 21.06
CA ARG A 340 12.55 19.44 20.52
C ARG A 340 12.52 19.66 19.01
N GLU A 341 13.46 20.43 18.50
CA GLU A 341 13.56 20.73 17.07
C GLU A 341 13.82 19.50 16.18
N ASP A 342 14.46 18.45 16.73
CA ASP A 342 14.78 17.19 16.05
C ASP A 342 13.63 16.18 16.02
N ARG A 343 12.54 16.45 16.76
CA ARG A 343 11.39 15.56 16.86
C ARG A 343 10.53 15.60 15.60
N HIS A 344 9.89 14.48 15.27
CA HIS A 344 8.99 14.40 14.12
C HIS A 344 7.66 15.11 14.36
N ILE A 345 7.11 15.71 13.31
CA ILE A 345 5.85 16.47 13.40
C ILE A 345 4.66 15.57 13.76
N VAL A 346 4.69 14.29 13.41
CA VAL A 346 3.62 13.32 13.72
C VAL A 346 3.44 13.11 15.22
N ASP A 347 4.52 13.24 15.99
CA ASP A 347 4.48 13.14 17.46
C ASP A 347 3.75 14.33 18.10
N LEU A 348 3.59 15.44 17.37
CA LEU A 348 2.87 16.62 17.86
C LEU A 348 1.36 16.50 17.66
N VAL A 349 0.88 15.64 16.74
CA VAL A 349 -0.55 15.52 16.42
C VAL A 349 -1.42 15.24 17.66
N PRO A 350 -1.08 14.31 18.57
CA PRO A 350 -1.87 14.07 19.78
C PRO A 350 -1.89 15.26 20.74
N LEU A 351 -0.82 16.07 20.75
CA LEU A 351 -0.73 17.24 21.62
C LEU A 351 -1.72 18.34 21.18
N TYR A 352 -1.94 18.50 19.87
CA TYR A 352 -2.95 19.44 19.35
C TYR A 352 -4.37 18.87 19.36
N SER A 353 -4.54 17.55 19.19
CA SER A 353 -5.87 16.94 19.05
C SER A 353 -6.56 16.62 20.38
N GLU A 354 -5.80 16.20 21.40
CA GLU A 354 -6.39 15.67 22.64
C GLU A 354 -6.22 16.62 23.83
N HIS A 355 -5.15 17.42 23.85
CA HIS A 355 -4.72 18.16 25.03
C HIS A 355 -5.04 19.66 24.97
N GLY A 356 -5.76 20.12 23.93
CA GLY A 356 -6.19 21.51 23.76
C GLY A 356 -5.04 22.52 23.60
N HIS A 357 -3.83 22.05 23.30
CA HIS A 357 -2.70 22.93 23.03
C HIS A 357 -2.81 23.46 21.60
N HIS A 358 -2.73 24.79 21.43
CA HIS A 358 -2.78 25.42 20.11
C HIS A 358 -1.42 25.97 19.65
N HIS A 359 -0.45 26.05 20.58
CA HIS A 359 0.89 26.56 20.36
C HIS A 359 1.88 25.69 21.15
N ILE A 360 2.91 25.19 20.49
CA ILE A 360 3.95 24.36 21.10
C ILE A 360 5.30 25.06 20.85
N PRO A 361 5.94 25.59 21.88
CA PRO A 361 7.29 26.13 21.77
C PRO A 361 8.32 25.02 21.51
N ILE A 362 9.26 25.32 20.61
CA ILE A 362 10.29 24.38 20.14
C ILE A 362 11.63 24.79 20.71
N VAL A 363 12.32 23.83 21.33
CA VAL A 363 13.61 24.05 21.99
C VAL A 363 14.74 23.28 21.32
N ASP A 364 15.96 23.82 21.43
CA ASP A 364 17.19 23.15 21.02
C ASP A 364 17.66 22.12 22.05
N TYR A 365 18.81 21.49 21.78
CA TYR A 365 19.46 20.54 22.71
C TYR A 365 19.90 21.15 24.05
N ARG A 366 19.96 22.48 24.16
CA ARG A 366 20.29 23.23 25.38
C ARG A 366 19.05 23.76 26.09
N ASN A 367 17.84 23.33 25.71
CA ASN A 367 16.55 23.82 26.21
C ASN A 367 16.28 25.32 25.93
N ARG A 368 16.94 25.91 24.94
CA ARG A 368 16.68 27.29 24.53
C ARG A 368 15.59 27.33 23.50
N LEU A 369 14.71 28.32 23.57
CA LEU A 369 13.63 28.49 22.61
C LEU A 369 14.19 28.89 21.24
N VAL A 370 13.91 28.07 20.23
CA VAL A 370 14.37 28.24 18.83
C VAL A 370 13.24 28.37 17.82
N GLY A 371 12.02 28.00 18.20
CA GLY A 371 10.86 28.15 17.33
C GLY A 371 9.54 28.02 18.07
N ILE A 372 8.44 28.22 17.34
CA ILE A 372 7.10 27.90 17.80
C ILE A 372 6.34 27.23 16.65
N ILE A 373 5.56 26.21 16.96
CA ILE A 373 4.65 25.57 16.02
C ILE A 373 3.23 25.83 16.49
N THR A 374 2.38 26.29 15.58
CA THR A 374 0.94 26.40 15.84
C THR A 374 0.18 25.26 15.19
N GLN A 375 -1.06 25.06 15.62
CA GLN A 375 -1.95 24.08 14.98
C GLN A 375 -2.13 24.38 13.48
N SER A 376 -2.16 25.65 13.09
CA SER A 376 -2.26 26.06 11.68
C SER A 376 -0.99 25.71 10.89
N ASP A 377 0.20 25.83 11.49
CA ASP A 377 1.46 25.44 10.86
C ASP A 377 1.52 23.93 10.66
N LEU A 378 1.09 23.15 11.65
CA LEU A 378 0.99 21.70 11.53
C LEU A 378 0.01 21.29 10.44
N VAL A 379 -1.19 21.89 10.39
CA VAL A 379 -2.17 21.62 9.31
C VAL A 379 -1.61 22.02 7.95
N ARG A 380 -0.94 23.17 7.84
CA ARG A 380 -0.29 23.62 6.61
C ARG A 380 0.84 22.66 6.20
N ALA A 381 1.65 22.17 7.13
CA ALA A 381 2.70 21.21 6.86
C ALA A 381 2.15 19.84 6.43
N LEU A 382 1.10 19.37 7.08
CA LEU A 382 0.38 18.15 6.67
C LEU A 382 -0.25 18.34 5.29
N PHE A 383 -0.79 19.51 5.01
CA PHE A 383 -1.37 19.86 3.72
C PHE A 383 -0.29 19.94 2.63
N HIS A 384 0.87 20.56 2.86
CA HIS A 384 1.99 20.56 1.89
C HIS A 384 2.68 19.19 1.76
N ALA A 385 2.60 18.33 2.78
CA ALA A 385 2.98 16.93 2.65
C ALA A 385 1.97 16.13 1.80
N VAL A 386 0.76 16.67 1.61
CA VAL A 386 -0.40 16.06 0.94
C VAL A 386 -0.68 16.67 -0.44
N GLU A 387 -0.40 17.96 -0.66
CA GLU A 387 -0.56 18.69 -1.91
C GLU A 387 0.80 18.92 -2.60
N PRO A 388 0.85 18.92 -3.93
CA PRO A 388 2.02 19.38 -4.67
C PRO A 388 2.31 20.85 -4.33
N ALA A 389 3.60 21.21 -4.26
CA ALA A 389 3.99 22.60 -4.44
C ALA A 389 3.47 23.05 -5.82
N ALA A 390 2.46 23.91 -5.83
CA ALA A 390 2.05 24.61 -7.03
C ALA A 390 3.14 25.63 -7.36
N GLU A 391 3.95 25.36 -8.37
CA GLU A 391 4.75 26.37 -9.07
C GLU A 391 3.95 26.97 -10.24
#